data_AF-A0A6P8GR52-F1
#
_entry.id   AF-A0A6P8GR52-F1
#
_cell.length_a   1.000
_cell.length_b   1.000
_cell.length_c   1.000
_cell.angle_alpha   90.00
_cell.angle_beta   90.00
_cell.angle_gamma   90.00
#
_symmetry.space_group_name_H-M   'P 1'
#
loop_
_entity.id
_entity.type
_entity.pdbx_description
1 polymer ?
#
loop_
_entity_poly.entity_id
_entity_poly.type
_entity_poly.pdbx_seq_one_letter_code
_entity_poly.pdbx_strand_id
1 'polypeptide(L)'
;HIQEGLTPGHLKKAKLMFFYTRYPSSNVLKIFFPDVKFTRCITSQLIKWFSNFREFYYIQMEKFARQAVVDGVALMRDITVDRDSELFRTLNTHYNKANDFQTWWWE
;
A
#
# COMPACT_ATOMS: atom_id res chain seq x y z
N HIS A 1 -11.93 24.37 0.60
CA HIS A 1 -12.05 24.30 2.07
C HIS A 1 -10.88 23.50 2.58
N ILE A 2 -9.99 24.08 3.38
CA ILE A 2 -8.85 23.36 3.98
C ILE A 2 -9.41 22.49 5.11
N GLN A 3 -9.22 21.18 5.05
CA GLN A 3 -9.70 20.27 6.11
C GLN A 3 -8.68 20.20 7.27
N GLU A 4 -9.19 20.30 8.50
CA GLU A 4 -8.38 20.23 9.73
C GLU A 4 -7.98 18.80 10.12
N GLY A 5 -8.46 17.78 9.40
CA GLY A 5 -8.20 16.37 9.71
C GLY A 5 -8.09 15.49 8.47
N LEU A 6 -7.48 14.32 8.64
CA LEU A 6 -7.42 13.30 7.59
C LEU A 6 -8.75 12.56 7.50
N THR A 7 -9.26 12.39 6.27
CA THR A 7 -10.53 11.70 6.00
C THR A 7 -10.28 10.27 5.51
N PRO A 8 -11.33 9.43 5.45
CA PRO A 8 -11.26 8.14 4.77
C PRO A 8 -10.83 8.26 3.30
N GLY A 9 -11.15 9.37 2.63
CA GLY A 9 -10.69 9.67 1.28
C GLY A 9 -9.17 9.85 1.21
N HIS A 10 -8.58 10.57 2.17
CA HIS A 10 -7.11 10.71 2.27
C HIS A 10 -6.44 9.36 2.54
N LEU A 11 -7.04 8.51 3.38
CA LEU A 11 -6.54 7.17 3.64
C LEU A 11 -6.54 6.32 2.36
N LYS A 12 -7.63 6.35 1.58
CA LYS A 12 -7.73 5.66 0.29
C LYS A 12 -6.66 6.16 -0.69
N LYS A 13 -6.47 7.48 -0.81
CA LYS A 13 -5.42 8.08 -1.64
C LYS A 13 -4.00 7.67 -1.18
N ALA A 14 -3.75 7.63 0.12
CA ALA A 14 -2.46 7.19 0.67
C ALA A 14 -2.16 5.71 0.36
N LYS A 15 -3.18 4.84 0.43
CA LYS A 15 -3.06 3.42 0.03
C LYS A 15 -2.69 3.27 -1.44
N LEU A 16 -3.24 4.09 -2.32
CA LEU A 16 -2.87 4.08 -3.74
C LEU A 16 -1.46 4.57 -3.96
N MET A 17 -1.11 5.67 -3.30
CA MET A 17 0.22 6.24 -3.33
C MET A 17 1.28 5.24 -2.87
N PHE A 18 0.95 4.37 -1.92
CA PHE A 18 1.84 3.31 -1.43
C PHE A 18 2.33 2.35 -2.53
N PHE A 19 1.51 2.08 -3.56
CA PHE A 19 1.94 1.24 -4.69
C PHE A 19 3.06 1.88 -5.51
N TYR A 20 3.07 3.21 -5.59
CA TYR A 20 4.09 3.97 -6.32
C TYR A 20 5.30 4.31 -5.43
N THR A 21 5.06 4.72 -4.17
CA THR A 21 6.13 5.08 -3.23
C THR A 21 5.89 4.49 -1.84
N ARG A 22 6.84 3.65 -1.41
CA ARG A 22 6.78 2.98 -0.10
C ARG A 22 7.30 3.87 1.04
N TYR A 23 8.14 4.85 0.71
CA TYR A 23 8.78 5.78 1.64
C TYR A 23 8.64 7.23 1.14
N PRO A 24 7.41 7.79 1.12
CA PRO A 24 7.24 9.17 0.73
C PRO A 24 7.90 10.10 1.74
N SER A 25 8.62 11.11 1.24
CA SER A 25 9.13 12.20 2.07
C SER A 25 8.00 13.16 2.47
N SER A 26 8.22 13.96 3.51
CA SER A 26 7.25 14.99 3.92
C SER A 26 6.90 15.97 2.79
N ASN A 27 7.85 16.26 1.89
CA ASN A 27 7.61 17.12 0.73
C ASN A 27 6.68 16.46 -0.29
N VAL A 28 6.89 15.17 -0.55
CA VAL A 28 6.03 14.38 -1.42
C VAL A 28 4.60 14.32 -0.84
N LEU A 29 4.44 14.11 0.47
CA LEU A 29 3.11 14.15 1.10
C LEU A 29 2.43 15.51 0.91
N LYS A 30 3.13 16.62 1.08
CA LYS A 30 2.57 17.98 0.88
C LYS A 30 2.06 18.21 -0.54
N ILE A 31 2.78 17.72 -1.54
CA ILE A 31 2.39 17.84 -2.96
C ILE A 31 1.14 17.01 -3.25
N PHE A 32 1.07 15.78 -2.71
CA PHE A 32 -0.03 14.86 -2.99
C PHE A 32 -1.29 15.11 -2.15
N PHE A 33 -1.21 15.88 -1.06
CA PHE A 33 -2.34 16.25 -0.21
C PHE A 33 -2.45 17.79 -0.04
N PRO A 34 -2.67 18.56 -1.14
CA PRO A 34 -2.67 20.02 -1.09
C PRO A 34 -3.88 20.59 -0.32
N ASP A 35 -4.93 19.80 -0.16
CA ASP A 35 -6.17 20.09 0.56
C ASP A 35 -6.08 19.89 2.09
N VAL A 36 -4.95 19.34 2.56
CA VAL A 36 -4.68 19.06 3.97
C VAL A 36 -3.74 20.10 4.57
N LYS A 37 -4.12 20.66 5.73
CA LYS A 37 -3.21 21.51 6.49
C LYS A 37 -2.18 20.65 7.22
N PHE A 38 -0.91 20.68 6.79
CA PHE A 38 0.15 19.90 7.43
C PHE A 38 0.49 20.44 8.82
N THR A 39 -0.07 19.81 9.85
CA THR A 39 0.33 19.99 11.25
C THR A 39 1.25 18.85 11.69
N ARG A 40 1.90 19.00 12.86
CA ARG A 40 2.73 17.93 13.44
C ARG A 40 1.94 16.62 13.61
N CYS A 41 0.70 16.70 14.13
CA CYS A 41 -0.17 15.55 14.35
C CYS A 41 -0.54 14.85 13.04
N ILE A 42 -0.93 15.61 12.00
CA ILE A 42 -1.30 15.06 10.69
C ILE A 42 -0.10 14.40 10.01
N THR A 43 1.07 15.03 10.07
CA THR A 43 2.31 14.48 9.51
C THR A 43 2.66 13.15 10.18
N SER A 44 2.61 13.09 11.50
CA SER A 44 2.80 11.85 12.26
C SER A 44 1.77 10.78 11.91
N GLN A 45 0.50 11.16 11.70
CA GLN A 45 -0.55 10.21 11.32
C GLN A 45 -0.33 9.64 9.91
N LEU A 46 0.05 10.46 8.94
CA LEU A 46 0.42 9.99 7.60
C LEU A 46 1.62 9.05 7.66
N ILE A 47 2.69 9.41 8.38
CA ILE A 47 3.86 8.55 8.57
C ILE A 47 3.44 7.21 9.19
N LYS A 48 2.57 7.23 10.21
CA LYS A 48 2.03 6.01 10.84
C LYS A 48 1.25 5.15 9.85
N TRP A 49 0.42 5.75 8.98
CA TRP A 49 -0.27 5.01 7.93
C TRP A 49 0.71 4.31 6.99
N PHE A 50 1.72 5.02 6.49
CA PHE A 50 2.74 4.42 5.62
C PHE A 50 3.56 3.34 6.32
N SER A 51 3.83 3.49 7.63
CA SER A 51 4.45 2.42 8.42
C SER A 51 3.57 1.18 8.50
N ASN A 52 2.29 1.34 8.82
CA ASN A 52 1.34 0.22 8.88
C ASN A 52 1.19 -0.46 7.51
N PHE A 53 1.18 0.32 6.41
CA PHE A 53 1.13 -0.23 5.06
C PHE A 53 2.36 -1.06 4.75
N ARG A 54 3.56 -0.59 5.09
CA ARG A 54 4.79 -1.36 4.90
C ARG A 54 4.80 -2.64 5.72
N GLU A 55 4.44 -2.53 7.00
CA GLU A 55 4.39 -3.69 7.90
C GLU A 55 3.48 -4.79 7.35
N PHE A 56 2.25 -4.44 6.97
CA PHE A 56 1.34 -5.40 6.35
C PHE A 56 1.93 -6.00 5.06
N TYR A 57 2.47 -5.17 4.17
CA TYR A 57 3.07 -5.62 2.92
C TYR A 57 4.20 -6.63 3.16
N TYR A 58 5.16 -6.30 4.03
CA TYR A 58 6.29 -7.17 4.31
C TYR A 58 5.89 -8.46 5.00
N ILE A 59 4.92 -8.42 5.92
CA ILE A 59 4.36 -9.64 6.54
C ILE A 59 3.74 -10.56 5.49
N GLN A 60 2.96 -10.03 4.54
CA GLN A 60 2.35 -10.87 3.49
C GLN A 60 3.40 -11.41 2.52
N MET A 61 4.37 -10.60 2.11
CA MET A 61 5.48 -11.02 1.26
C MET A 61 6.30 -12.14 1.92
N GLU A 62 6.61 -11.99 3.21
CA GLU A 62 7.36 -12.99 3.97
C GLU A 62 6.58 -14.29 4.10
N LYS A 63 5.28 -14.21 4.42
CA LYS A 63 4.40 -15.39 4.47
C LYS A 63 4.40 -16.14 3.15
N PHE A 64 4.24 -15.42 2.04
CA PHE A 64 4.23 -16.00 0.71
C PHE A 64 5.58 -16.65 0.35
N ALA A 65 6.68 -15.97 0.62
CA ALA A 65 8.02 -16.51 0.36
C ALA A 65 8.31 -17.77 1.20
N ARG A 66 7.94 -17.77 2.49
CA ARG A 66 8.08 -18.95 3.35
C ARG A 66 7.23 -20.11 2.88
N GLN A 67 6.00 -19.85 2.42
CA GLN A 67 5.14 -20.88 1.87
C GLN A 67 5.75 -21.51 0.61
N ALA A 68 6.27 -20.70 -0.32
CA ALA A 68 6.94 -21.21 -1.52
C ALA A 68 8.17 -22.10 -1.18
N VAL A 69 8.92 -21.76 -0.13
CA VAL A 69 10.03 -22.59 0.36
C VAL A 69 9.52 -23.92 0.93
N VAL A 70 8.43 -23.91 1.71
CA VAL A 70 7.80 -25.12 2.25
C VAL A 70 7.26 -26.03 1.14
N ASP A 71 6.71 -25.43 0.09
CA ASP A 71 6.17 -26.14 -1.08
C ASP A 71 7.29 -26.64 -2.02
N GLY A 72 8.56 -26.44 -1.67
CA GLY A 72 9.72 -26.99 -2.37
C GLY A 72 10.16 -26.20 -3.59
N VAL A 73 9.73 -24.94 -3.75
CA VAL A 73 10.17 -24.07 -4.85
C VAL A 73 11.65 -23.74 -4.67
N ALA A 74 12.50 -24.40 -5.45
CA ALA A 74 13.95 -24.34 -5.31
C ALA A 74 14.58 -23.05 -5.89
N LEU A 75 13.86 -22.34 -6.77
CA LEU A 75 14.39 -21.22 -7.53
C LEU A 75 13.50 -19.99 -7.40
N MET A 76 14.10 -18.84 -7.11
CA MET A 76 13.39 -17.56 -7.00
C MET A 76 12.59 -17.21 -8.25
N ARG A 77 13.07 -17.61 -9.44
CA ARG A 77 12.41 -17.38 -10.73
C ARG A 77 11.08 -18.12 -10.89
N ASP A 78 10.87 -19.17 -10.09
CA ASP A 78 9.65 -19.99 -10.14
C ASP A 78 8.60 -19.45 -9.15
N ILE A 79 8.96 -18.44 -8.34
CA ILE A 79 8.02 -17.71 -7.48
C ILE A 79 7.28 -16.68 -8.35
N THR A 80 6.19 -17.11 -8.98
CA THR A 80 5.31 -16.22 -9.77
C THR A 80 4.16 -15.72 -8.92
N VAL A 81 3.95 -14.40 -8.90
CA VAL A 81 2.74 -13.79 -8.32
C VAL A 81 1.78 -13.47 -9.47
N ASP A 82 0.77 -14.31 -9.64
CA ASP A 82 -0.30 -14.11 -10.61
C ASP A 82 -1.54 -13.47 -9.94
N ARG A 83 -2.54 -13.05 -10.73
CA ARG A 83 -3.79 -12.47 -10.23
C ARG A 83 -4.59 -13.43 -9.34
N ASP A 84 -4.43 -14.73 -9.56
CA ASP A 84 -5.05 -15.76 -8.74
C ASP A 84 -4.24 -16.12 -7.48
N SER A 85 -3.01 -15.60 -7.35
CA SER A 85 -2.20 -15.83 -6.16
C SER A 85 -2.84 -15.26 -4.90
N GLU A 86 -2.76 -16.01 -3.80
CA GLU A 86 -3.30 -15.59 -2.50
C GLU A 86 -2.69 -14.27 -2.02
N LEU A 87 -1.41 -14.03 -2.31
CA LEU A 87 -0.74 -12.77 -2.06
C LEU A 87 -1.44 -11.60 -2.76
N PHE A 88 -1.75 -11.73 -4.05
CA PHE A 88 -2.41 -10.69 -4.83
C PHE A 88 -3.80 -10.39 -4.28
N ARG A 89 -4.60 -11.43 -4.02
CA ARG A 89 -5.95 -11.29 -3.44
C ARG A 89 -5.93 -10.63 -2.06
N THR A 90 -4.97 -10.99 -1.21
CA THR A 90 -4.82 -10.43 0.14
C THR A 90 -4.41 -8.96 0.08
N LEU A 91 -3.44 -8.61 -0.77
CA LEU A 91 -3.02 -7.22 -0.98
C LEU A 91 -4.16 -6.39 -1.61
N ASN A 92 -4.84 -6.90 -2.64
CA ASN A 92 -5.95 -6.20 -3.30
C ASN A 92 -7.10 -5.94 -2.32
N THR A 93 -7.47 -6.92 -1.49
CA THR A 93 -8.51 -6.74 -0.46
C THR A 93 -8.13 -5.67 0.56
N HIS A 94 -6.85 -5.59 0.93
CA HIS A 94 -6.38 -4.65 1.95
C HIS A 94 -6.26 -3.22 1.43
N TYR A 95 -5.67 -3.03 0.25
CA TYR A 95 -5.40 -1.70 -0.32
C TYR A 95 -6.52 -1.18 -1.22
N ASN A 96 -7.32 -2.07 -1.81
CA ASN A 96 -8.36 -1.77 -2.80
C ASN A 96 -9.72 -2.41 -2.43
N LYS A 97 -10.12 -2.34 -1.15
CA LYS A 97 -11.33 -2.99 -0.58
C LYS A 97 -12.66 -2.66 -1.29
N ALA A 98 -12.70 -1.60 -2.11
CA ALA A 98 -13.89 -1.20 -2.88
C ALA A 98 -13.82 -1.55 -4.37
N ASN A 99 -12.70 -2.12 -4.87
CA ASN A 99 -12.44 -2.34 -6.30
C ASN A 99 -12.68 -1.10 -7.19
N ASP A 100 -12.72 0.10 -6.62
CA ASP A 100 -12.93 1.38 -7.33
C ASP A 100 -11.81 1.71 -8.32
N PHE A 101 -10.74 0.91 -8.33
CA PHE A 101 -9.66 1.01 -9.30
C PHE A 101 -9.66 -0.23 -10.18
N GLN A 102 -10.13 -0.05 -11.40
CA GLN A 102 -9.75 -0.88 -12.53
C GLN A 102 -8.30 -0.54 -12.86
N THR A 103 -7.37 -1.44 -12.57
CA THR A 103 -5.95 -1.27 -12.92
C THR A 103 -5.78 -1.45 -14.43
N TRP A 104 -6.09 -0.40 -15.19
CA TRP A 104 -5.94 -0.28 -16.66
C TRP A 104 -4.49 -0.37 -17.19
N TRP A 105 -3.52 -0.80 -16.37
CA TRP A 105 -2.09 -0.77 -16.75
C TRP A 105 -1.54 -2.11 -17.24
N TRP A 106 -2.41 -3.08 -17.55
CA TRP A 106 -1.99 -4.38 -18.10
C TRP A 106 -2.98 -4.87 -19.16
N GLU A 107 -3.25 -4.03 -20.16
CA GLU A 107 -3.57 -4.48 -21.52
C GLU A 107 -2.27 -4.77 -22.29
#